data_AF-A0A3L6M132-F1
#
_entry.id   AF-A0A3L6M132-F1
#
_cell.length_a   1.000
_cell.length_b   1.000
_cell.length_c   1.000
_cell.angle_alpha   90.00
_cell.angle_beta   90.00
_cell.angle_gamma   90.00
#
_symmetry.space_group_name_H-M   'P 1'
#
loop_
_entity.id
_entity.type
_entity.pdbx_description
1 polymer ?
#
loop_
_entity_poly.entity_id
_entity_poly.type
_entity_poly.pdbx_seq_one_letter_code
_entity_poly.pdbx_strand_id
1 'polypeptide(L)' 'MKKQTICRTLLCLTLGACALRPGWHWEKAGASEQELAFDQNQCKAKVYAGNAGVVTNETVRRMFICMEAKGWKKLED' A
#
# COMPACT_ATOMS: atom_id res chain seq x y z
N MET A 1 6.72 -37.86 28.95
CA MET A 1 5.95 -38.19 27.73
C MET A 1 4.92 -37.09 27.44
N LYS A 2 4.89 -36.63 26.18
CA LYS A 2 3.82 -35.92 25.44
C LYS A 2 3.36 -34.51 25.91
N LYS A 3 3.93 -33.46 25.30
CA LYS A 3 3.29 -32.14 25.09
C LYS A 3 3.75 -31.55 23.75
N GLN A 4 3.09 -31.88 22.64
CA GLN A 4 3.36 -31.25 21.32
C GLN A 4 2.08 -31.05 20.49
N THR A 5 0.95 -30.78 21.15
CA THR A 5 -0.32 -30.42 20.46
C THR A 5 -0.43 -28.91 20.22
N ILE A 6 0.61 -28.28 19.68
CA ILE A 6 0.61 -26.83 19.34
C ILE A 6 0.94 -26.58 17.86
N CYS A 7 1.47 -27.58 17.14
CA CYS A 7 1.98 -27.43 15.77
C CYS A 7 0.92 -27.56 14.66
N ARG A 8 -0.37 -27.26 14.91
CA ARG A 8 -1.41 -27.41 13.87
C ARG A 8 -2.33 -26.21 13.66
N THR A 9 -2.29 -25.19 14.51
CA THR A 9 -3.24 -24.07 14.44
C THR A 9 -2.64 -22.79 13.85
N LEU A 10 -1.31 -22.67 13.74
CA LEU A 10 -0.65 -21.44 13.25
C LEU A 10 -0.48 -21.36 11.71
N LEU A 11 -0.67 -22.46 10.97
CA LEU A 11 -0.30 -22.51 9.54
C LEU A 11 -1.36 -21.92 8.59
N CYS A 12 -2.62 -21.79 9.01
CA CYS A 12 -3.69 -21.28 8.15
C CYS A 12 -3.84 -19.75 8.14
N LEU A 13 -3.19 -19.02 9.06
CA LEU A 13 -3.31 -17.56 9.17
C LEU A 13 -2.40 -16.78 8.20
N THR A 14 -1.42 -17.43 7.57
CA THR A 14 -0.46 -16.76 6.68
C THR A 14 -0.90 -16.73 5.21
N LEU A 15 -1.80 -17.62 4.79
CA LEU A 15 -2.24 -17.71 3.38
C LEU A 15 -3.29 -16.65 3.00
N GLY A 16 -3.99 -16.05 3.98
CA GLY A 16 -4.97 -14.99 3.73
C GLY A 16 -4.37 -13.61 3.48
N ALA A 17 -3.09 -13.40 3.81
CA ALA A 17 -2.45 -12.08 3.74
C ALA A 17 -2.07 -11.66 2.31
N CYS A 18 -1.89 -12.61 1.38
CA CYS A 18 -1.59 -12.30 -0.01
C CYS A 18 -2.84 -11.90 -0.82
N ALA A 19 -4.04 -12.29 -0.40
CA ALA A 19 -5.29 -11.99 -1.12
C ALA A 19 -5.79 -10.55 -0.93
N LEU A 20 -5.22 -9.81 0.04
CA LEU A 20 -5.62 -8.43 0.38
C LEU A 20 -4.69 -7.37 -0.22
N ARG A 21 -3.66 -7.79 -0.97
CA ARG A 21 -2.81 -6.83 -1.68
C ARG A 21 -3.56 -6.33 -2.92
N PRO A 22 -3.55 -5.02 -3.19
CA PRO A 22 -3.96 -4.56 -4.51
C PRO A 22 -3.13 -5.30 -5.56
N GLY A 23 -3.75 -5.74 -6.66
CA GLY A 23 -3.05 -6.34 -7.80
C GLY A 23 -2.28 -5.30 -8.61
N TRP A 24 -1.69 -4.33 -7.92
CA TRP A 24 -0.92 -3.24 -8.50
C TRP A 24 0.02 -2.64 -7.44
N HIS A 25 1.16 -2.11 -7.89
CA HIS A 25 2.14 -1.41 -7.06
C HIS A 25 2.70 -0.16 -7.76
N TRP A 26 3.49 0.61 -7.01
CA TRP A 26 4.21 1.77 -7.53
C TRP A 26 5.66 1.39 -7.85
N GLU A 27 6.12 1.73 -9.06
CA GLU A 27 7.50 1.55 -9.47
C GLU A 27 8.15 2.89 -9.84
N LYS A 28 9.39 3.09 -9.38
CA LYS A 28 10.27 4.19 -9.79
C LYS A 28 11.71 3.67 -9.76
N ALA A 29 12.41 3.79 -10.89
CA ALA A 29 13.75 3.23 -11.04
C ALA A 29 14.72 3.79 -9.98
N GLY A 30 15.34 2.90 -9.20
CA GLY A 30 16.29 3.25 -8.16
C GLY A 30 15.69 3.83 -6.87
N ALA A 31 14.36 3.96 -6.78
CA ALA A 31 13.70 4.44 -5.57
C ALA A 31 13.60 3.34 -4.51
N SER A 32 13.76 3.72 -3.25
CA SER A 32 13.58 2.82 -2.12
C SER A 32 12.13 2.85 -1.61
N GLU A 33 11.76 1.85 -0.81
CA GLU A 33 10.48 1.83 -0.08
C GLU A 33 10.32 3.05 0.84
N GLN A 34 11.43 3.57 1.40
CA GLN A 34 11.40 4.78 2.22
C GLN A 34 11.05 6.02 1.38
N GLU A 35 11.57 6.09 0.15
CA GLU A 35 11.21 7.17 -0.79
C GLU A 35 9.74 7.06 -1.20
N LEU A 36 9.25 5.84 -1.48
CA LEU A 36 7.83 5.60 -1.75
C LEU A 36 6.96 6.10 -0.60
N ALA A 37 7.28 5.71 0.63
CA ALA A 37 6.52 6.12 1.81
C ALA A 37 6.54 7.64 2.02
N PHE A 38 7.70 8.27 1.82
CA PHE A 38 7.85 9.71 1.93
C PHE A 38 7.01 10.47 0.90
N ASP A 39 7.11 10.09 -0.37
CA ASP A 39 6.34 10.72 -1.45
C ASP A 39 4.84 10.49 -1.32
N GLN A 40 4.43 9.28 -0.91
CA GLN A 40 3.03 9.00 -0.60
C GLN A 40 2.50 9.91 0.50
N ASN A 41 3.27 10.12 1.58
CA ASN A 41 2.85 10.98 2.68
C ASN A 41 2.71 12.44 2.24
N GLN A 42 3.62 12.95 1.42
CA GLN A 42 3.50 14.29 0.85
C GLN A 42 2.25 14.43 -0.03
N CYS A 43 2.00 13.46 -0.91
CA CYS A 43 0.83 13.50 -1.79
C CYS A 43 -0.47 13.35 -1.01
N LYS A 44 -0.53 12.49 0.01
CA LYS A 44 -1.68 12.37 0.91
C LYS A 44 -1.94 13.67 1.65
N ALA A 45 -0.91 14.29 2.23
CA ALA A 45 -1.04 15.57 2.92
C ALA A 45 -1.60 16.67 2.00
N LYS A 46 -1.17 16.69 0.74
CA LYS A 46 -1.67 17.67 -0.25
C LYS A 46 -3.11 17.41 -0.69
N VAL A 47 -3.46 16.14 -0.93
CA VAL A 47 -4.72 15.76 -1.59
C VAL A 47 -5.85 15.53 -0.59
N TYR A 48 -5.53 15.08 0.62
CA TYR A 48 -6.50 14.76 1.66
C TYR A 48 -6.63 15.84 2.75
N ALA A 49 -5.84 16.91 2.69
CA ALA A 49 -6.03 18.07 3.56
C ALA A 49 -7.45 18.63 3.43
N GLY A 50 -8.14 18.81 4.56
CA GLY A 50 -9.47 19.40 4.60
C GLY A 50 -10.64 18.47 4.26
N ASN A 51 -10.39 17.20 3.89
CA ASN A 51 -11.47 16.28 3.48
C ASN A 51 -12.20 15.59 4.64
N ALA A 52 -12.03 16.05 5.88
CA ALA A 52 -12.64 15.44 7.09
C ALA A 52 -12.44 13.91 7.22
N GLY A 53 -11.34 13.38 6.67
CA GLY A 53 -11.06 11.94 6.65
C GLY A 53 -11.77 11.15 5.54
N VAL A 54 -12.52 11.81 4.66
CA VAL A 54 -13.22 11.18 3.55
C VAL A 54 -12.29 11.02 2.34
N VAL A 55 -12.19 9.79 1.84
CA VAL A 55 -11.51 9.46 0.59
C VAL A 55 -12.57 9.25 -0.48
N THR A 56 -12.49 10.01 -1.57
CA THR A 56 -13.42 9.95 -2.71
C THR A 56 -12.67 9.48 -3.96
N ASN A 57 -13.39 9.06 -4.99
CA ASN A 57 -12.77 8.72 -6.28
C ASN A 57 -11.98 9.90 -6.88
N GLU A 58 -12.46 11.13 -6.67
CA GLU A 58 -11.79 12.33 -7.12
C GLU A 58 -10.46 12.53 -6.38
N THR A 59 -10.44 12.35 -5.05
CA THR A 59 -9.22 12.52 -4.27
C THR A 59 -8.23 11.37 -4.52
N VAL A 60 -8.70 10.15 -4.78
CA VAL A 60 -7.84 9.04 -5.25
C VAL A 60 -7.20 9.37 -6.60
N ARG A 61 -7.96 9.91 -7.56
CA ARG A 61 -7.42 10.33 -8.85
C ARG A 61 -6.34 11.40 -8.70
N ARG A 62 -6.55 12.39 -7.82
CA ARG A 62 -5.55 13.42 -7.51
C ARG A 62 -4.30 12.85 -6.84
N MET A 63 -4.46 11.84 -5.99
CA MET A 63 -3.34 11.13 -5.37
C MET A 63 -2.47 10.46 -6.45
N PHE A 64 -3.08 9.77 -7.42
CA PHE A 64 -2.33 9.12 -8.51
C PHE A 64 -1.58 10.13 -9.37
N ILE A 65 -2.24 11.23 -9.76
CA ILE A 65 -1.59 12.32 -10.51
C ILE A 65 -0.38 12.89 -9.74
N CYS A 66 -0.49 13.05 -8.42
CA CYS A 66 0.62 13.53 -7.60
C CYS A 66 1.82 12.57 -7.58
N MET A 67 1.56 11.27 -7.49
CA MET A 67 2.61 10.24 -7.54
C MET A 67 3.29 10.18 -8.92
N GLU A 68 2.49 10.22 -10.00
CA GLU A 68 2.99 10.25 -11.38
C GLU A 68 3.87 11.47 -11.64
N ALA A 69 3.48 12.65 -11.12
CA ALA A 69 4.29 13.87 -11.21
C ALA A 69 5.65 13.77 -10.48
N LYS A 70 5.77 12.85 -9.50
CA LYS A 70 7.02 12.53 -8.81
C LYS A 70 7.83 11.41 -9.48
N GLY A 71 7.37 10.94 -10.65
CA GLY A 71 8.03 9.93 -11.47
C GLY A 71 7.66 8.49 -11.15
N TRP A 72 6.65 8.28 -10.29
CA TRP A 72 6.15 6.93 -9.99
C TRP A 72 5.21 6.44 -11.08
N LYS A 73 5.29 5.15 -11.41
CA LYS A 73 4.38 4.47 -12.33
C LYS A 73 3.57 3.44 -11.59
N LYS A 74 2.26 3.41 -11.83
CA LYS A 74 1.40 2.33 -11.35
C LYS A 74 1.57 1.15 -12.28
N LEU A 75 2.01 0.01 -11.77
CA LEU A 75 2.09 -1.25 -12.50
C LEU A 75 1.10 -2.23 -11.92
N GLU A 76 0.53 -3.08 -12.77
CA GLU A 76 -0.32 -4.20 -12.34
C GLU A 76 0.60 -5.38 -11.97
N ASP A 77 0.24 -6.11 -10.91
CA ASP A 77 0.98 -7.26 -10.39
C ASP A 77 0.72 -8.54 -11.20
#